data_AF-R4K3E5-F1
#
_entry.id   AF-R4K3E5-F1
#
_cell.length_a   1.000
_cell.length_b   1.000
_cell.length_c   1.000
_cell.angle_alpha   90.00
_cell.angle_beta   90.00
_cell.angle_gamma   90.00
#
_symmetry.space_group_name_H-M   'P 1'
#
loop_
_entity.id
_entity.type
_entity.pdbx_description
1 polymer ?
#
loop_
_entity_poly.entity_id
_entity_poly.type
_entity_poly.pdbx_seq_one_letter_code
_entity_poly.pdbx_strand_id
1 'polypeptide(L)'
;MFLKDGNYKEFGVEVGFQEFELYLNEVSEETITLDIHGVVQTQVTFEDFGWYIDEYKHSNKRVLILDDLTEQICSVLIDMKDINKIIQGVGFYEGSYILILKHNIMYRFIVEE
;
A
#
# COMPACT_ATOMS: atom_id res chain seq x y z
N MET A 1 15.69 -11.07 0.92
CA MET A 1 15.37 -11.65 2.25
C MET A 1 13.86 -11.72 2.31
N PHE A 2 13.26 -12.91 2.28
CA PHE A 2 11.80 -13.04 2.29
C PHE A 2 11.28 -12.79 3.71
N LEU A 3 10.42 -11.79 3.89
CA LEU A 3 9.65 -11.65 5.13
C LEU A 3 8.83 -12.93 5.30
N LYS A 4 9.08 -13.68 6.38
CA LYS A 4 8.18 -14.76 6.78
C LYS A 4 6.86 -14.13 7.20
N ASP A 5 5.76 -14.65 6.65
CA ASP A 5 4.40 -14.26 6.99
C ASP A 5 4.25 -14.09 8.51
N GLY A 6 3.83 -12.89 8.93
CA GLY A 6 3.51 -12.61 10.34
C GLY A 6 4.61 -12.04 11.23
N ASN A 7 5.85 -11.82 10.73
CA ASN A 7 6.90 -11.15 11.51
C ASN A 7 7.29 -9.76 10.96
N TYR A 8 6.30 -8.89 10.75
CA TYR A 8 6.50 -7.49 10.33
C TYR A 8 7.21 -6.61 11.38
N LYS A 9 7.46 -7.13 12.60
CA LYS A 9 8.21 -6.42 13.65
C LYS A 9 9.66 -6.10 13.26
N GLU A 10 10.24 -6.87 12.36
CA GLU A 10 11.58 -6.64 11.83
C GLU A 10 11.57 -5.76 10.57
N PHE A 11 10.40 -5.54 9.97
CA PHE A 11 10.26 -4.71 8.76
C PHE A 11 10.35 -3.23 9.09
N GLY A 12 9.69 -2.79 10.16
CA GLY A 12 9.40 -1.37 10.32
C GLY A 12 8.63 -0.99 11.57
N VAL A 13 8.22 0.27 11.61
CA VAL A 13 7.47 0.88 12.71
C VAL A 13 6.02 1.12 12.31
N GLU A 14 5.10 0.98 13.26
CA GLU A 14 3.69 1.27 13.03
C GLU A 14 3.49 2.80 12.94
N VAL A 15 2.82 3.25 11.88
CA VAL A 15 2.53 4.66 11.61
C VAL A 15 1.02 4.87 11.42
N GLY A 16 0.58 6.12 11.55
CA GLY A 16 -0.79 6.54 11.32
C GLY A 16 -1.11 6.78 9.84
N PHE A 17 -2.41 6.94 9.57
CA PHE A 17 -2.92 7.26 8.24
C PHE A 17 -2.39 8.59 7.69
N GLN A 18 -2.19 9.58 8.56
CA GLN A 18 -1.70 10.90 8.15
C GLN A 18 -0.28 10.82 7.60
N GLU A 19 0.61 10.04 8.23
CA GLU A 19 1.98 9.87 7.73
C GLU A 19 2.01 9.12 6.40
N PHE A 20 1.16 8.11 6.24
CA PHE A 20 1.04 7.39 4.97
C PHE A 20 0.48 8.27 3.84
N GLU A 21 -0.54 9.09 4.14
CA GLU A 21 -1.12 10.02 3.17
C GLU A 21 -0.11 11.12 2.77
N LEU A 22 0.70 11.60 3.70
CA LEU A 22 1.80 12.52 3.40
C LEU A 22 2.82 11.87 2.46
N TYR A 23 3.24 10.64 2.76
CA TYR A 23 4.17 9.91 1.90
C TYR A 23 3.64 9.75 0.48
N LEU A 24 2.39 9.33 0.31
CA LEU A 24 1.77 9.19 -1.01
C LEU A 24 1.85 10.52 -1.81
N ASN A 25 1.68 11.68 -1.16
CA ASN A 25 1.82 13.00 -1.79
C ASN A 25 3.25 13.37 -2.21
N GLU A 26 4.26 12.71 -1.66
CA GLU A 26 5.67 12.98 -1.97
C GLU A 26 6.19 12.12 -3.14
N VAL A 27 5.69 10.89 -3.28
CA VAL A 27 6.01 9.98 -4.41
C VAL A 27 5.17 10.37 -5.62
N SER A 28 5.65 11.34 -6.41
CA SER A 28 4.90 11.88 -7.55
C SER A 28 5.24 11.28 -8.91
N GLU A 29 6.32 10.48 -9.08
CA GLU A 29 6.71 9.90 -10.39
C GLU A 29 7.57 8.63 -10.26
N GLU A 30 7.10 7.56 -9.62
CA GLU A 30 7.90 6.34 -9.39
C GLU A 30 7.10 5.03 -9.60
N THR A 31 7.82 3.95 -9.93
CA THR A 31 7.22 2.61 -10.10
C THR A 31 6.82 2.07 -8.72
N ILE A 32 5.54 1.74 -8.56
CA ILE A 32 5.03 1.12 -7.34
C ILE A 32 4.76 -0.37 -7.59
N THR A 33 5.36 -1.21 -6.77
CA THR A 33 5.03 -2.63 -6.68
C THR A 33 4.13 -2.89 -5.47
N LEU A 34 3.02 -3.56 -5.73
CA LEU A 34 2.06 -4.03 -4.74
C LEU A 34 2.16 -5.55 -4.60
N ASP A 35 2.49 -6.01 -3.40
CA ASP A 35 2.59 -7.44 -3.12
C ASP A 35 1.51 -7.86 -2.11
N ILE A 36 0.60 -8.73 -2.55
CA ILE A 36 -0.59 -9.14 -1.80
C ILE A 36 -0.33 -10.51 -1.15
N HIS A 37 -0.33 -10.54 0.18
CA HIS A 37 -0.16 -11.77 0.97
C HIS A 37 -1.43 -12.09 1.76
N GLY A 38 -1.83 -13.36 1.83
CA GLY A 38 -2.88 -13.82 2.75
C GLY A 38 -3.66 -15.06 2.31
N VAL A 39 -4.01 -15.18 1.02
CA VAL A 39 -4.73 -16.35 0.46
C VAL A 39 -4.11 -16.81 -0.87
N VAL A 40 -3.61 -15.86 -1.67
CA VAL A 40 -2.84 -16.06 -2.90
C VAL A 40 -1.67 -15.08 -2.83
N GLN A 41 -0.44 -15.53 -3.11
CA GLN A 41 0.69 -14.62 -3.31
C GLN A 41 0.63 -14.11 -4.74
N THR A 42 0.28 -12.83 -4.89
CA THR A 42 0.28 -12.15 -6.19
C THR A 42 1.04 -10.85 -6.04
N GLN A 43 2.07 -10.67 -6.87
CA GLN A 43 2.77 -9.41 -7.04
C GLN A 43 2.20 -8.70 -8.27
N VAL A 44 1.86 -7.43 -8.11
CA VAL A 44 1.37 -6.53 -9.14
C VAL A 44 2.33 -5.35 -9.19
N THR A 45 2.87 -5.02 -10.37
CA THR A 45 3.78 -3.89 -10.55
C THR A 45 3.12 -2.86 -11.46
N PHE A 46 3.11 -1.60 -11.03
CA PHE A 46 2.55 -0.47 -11.75
C PHE A 46 3.70 0.39 -12.30
N GLU A 47 3.85 0.42 -13.63
CA GLU A 47 4.94 1.14 -14.31
C GLU A 47 4.71 2.67 -14.30
N ASP A 48 3.46 3.11 -14.48
CA ASP A 48 3.03 4.50 -14.34
C ASP A 48 1.78 4.54 -13.47
N PHE A 49 1.82 5.30 -12.39
CA PHE A 49 0.92 5.12 -11.26
C PHE A 49 0.26 6.43 -10.85
N GLY A 50 -1.07 6.40 -10.81
CA GLY A 50 -1.90 7.43 -10.20
C GLY A 50 -2.47 6.92 -8.89
N TRP A 51 -2.55 7.79 -7.89
CA TRP A 51 -3.33 7.50 -6.70
C TRP A 51 -4.12 8.71 -6.25
N TYR A 52 -5.24 8.42 -5.61
CA TYR A 52 -6.03 9.40 -4.90
C TYR A 52 -6.84 8.72 -3.83
N ILE A 53 -7.22 9.51 -2.82
CA ILE A 53 -8.17 9.09 -1.81
C ILE A 53 -9.50 9.69 -2.19
N ASP A 54 -10.45 8.85 -2.58
CA ASP A 54 -11.82 9.30 -2.84
C ASP A 54 -12.62 9.30 -1.54
N GLU A 55 -13.32 10.42 -1.32
CA GLU A 55 -14.27 10.59 -0.23
C GLU A 55 -15.68 10.53 -0.79
N TYR A 56 -16.40 9.47 -0.43
CA TYR A 56 -17.80 9.35 -0.82
C TYR A 56 -18.61 10.50 -0.22
N LYS A 57 -19.20 11.36 -1.06
CA LYS A 57 -19.97 12.56 -0.66
C LYS A 57 -21.06 12.33 0.42
N HIS A 58 -21.49 11.09 0.62
CA HIS A 58 -22.52 10.70 1.59
C HIS A 58 -22.04 9.66 2.62
N SER A 59 -20.73 9.43 2.74
CA SER A 59 -20.15 8.46 3.67
C SER A 59 -18.75 8.90 4.09
N ASN A 60 -18.40 8.72 5.37
CA ASN A 60 -17.00 8.90 5.84
C ASN A 60 -16.05 7.79 5.34
N LYS A 61 -16.44 7.07 4.29
CA LYS A 61 -15.62 6.05 3.65
C LYS A 61 -14.61 6.75 2.76
N ARG A 62 -13.34 6.54 3.08
CA ARG A 62 -12.19 6.93 2.27
C ARG A 62 -11.69 5.67 1.58
N VAL A 63 -11.50 5.73 0.27
CA VAL A 63 -10.98 4.61 -0.52
C VAL A 63 -9.68 5.07 -1.16
N LEU A 64 -8.60 4.34 -0.89
CA LEU A 64 -7.35 4.49 -1.64
C LEU A 64 -7.53 3.78 -2.97
N ILE A 65 -7.39 4.53 -4.05
CA ILE A 65 -7.44 4.01 -5.42
C ILE A 65 -6.03 4.05 -5.98
N LEU A 66 -5.62 2.91 -6.52
CA LEU A 66 -4.32 2.67 -7.15
C LEU A 66 -4.58 2.41 -8.63
N ASP A 67 -4.32 3.41 -9.46
CA ASP A 67 -4.58 3.38 -10.89
C ASP A 67 -3.29 3.14 -11.67
N ASP A 68 -3.32 2.15 -12.56
CA ASP A 68 -2.30 1.97 -13.60
C ASP A 68 -2.61 2.93 -14.76
N LEU A 69 -1.80 3.98 -14.90
CA LEU A 69 -1.97 4.96 -15.97
C LEU A 69 -1.63 4.39 -17.34
N THR A 70 -0.98 3.21 -17.40
CA THR A 70 -0.73 2.48 -18.65
C THR A 70 -1.91 1.61 -19.09
N GLU A 71 -2.95 1.48 -18.25
CA GLU A 71 -4.15 0.64 -18.46
C GLU A 71 -3.87 -0.86 -18.68
N GLN A 72 -2.68 -1.35 -18.32
CA GLN A 72 -2.32 -2.77 -18.48
C GLN A 72 -2.96 -3.65 -17.40
N ILE A 73 -3.16 -3.09 -16.21
CA ILE A 73 -3.69 -3.78 -15.03
C ILE A 73 -4.93 -3.05 -14.52
N CYS A 74 -5.91 -3.80 -14.00
CA CYS A 74 -7.06 -3.22 -13.33
C CYS A 74 -6.65 -2.49 -12.05
N SER A 75 -7.27 -1.33 -11.80
CA SER A 75 -7.08 -0.56 -10.58
C SER A 75 -7.36 -1.37 -9.32
N VAL A 76 -6.58 -1.10 -8.28
CA VAL A 76 -6.77 -1.71 -6.95
C VAL A 76 -7.44 -0.71 -6.03
N LEU A 77 -8.53 -1.15 -5.39
CA LEU A 77 -9.32 -0.32 -4.48
C LEU A 77 -9.20 -0.86 -3.06
N ILE A 78 -8.73 -0.02 -2.14
CA ILE A 78 -8.56 -0.36 -0.72
C ILE A 78 -9.43 0.59 0.11
N ASP A 79 -10.48 0.05 0.74
CA ASP A 79 -11.26 0.81 1.70
C ASP A 79 -10.41 1.07 2.96
N MET A 80 -10.15 2.33 3.27
CA MET A 80 -9.24 2.70 4.36
C MET A 80 -9.77 2.25 5.71
N LYS A 81 -11.08 2.10 5.87
CA LYS A 81 -11.67 1.57 7.11
C LYS A 81 -11.25 0.12 7.36
N ASP A 82 -10.85 -0.61 6.31
CA ASP A 82 -10.46 -2.01 6.37
C ASP A 82 -8.97 -2.18 6.64
N ILE A 83 -8.18 -1.10 6.63
CA ILE A 83 -6.80 -1.08 7.08
C ILE A 83 -6.78 -1.14 8.62
N ASN A 84 -6.17 -2.20 9.15
CA ASN A 84 -5.99 -2.40 10.59
C ASN A 84 -4.68 -1.77 11.08
N LYS A 85 -3.61 -1.88 10.28
CA LYS A 85 -2.29 -1.32 10.61
C LYS A 85 -1.55 -0.87 9.35
N ILE A 86 -0.68 0.12 9.53
CA ILE A 86 0.27 0.58 8.52
C ILE A 86 1.67 0.49 9.14
N ILE A 87 2.58 -0.23 8.49
CA ILE A 87 3.97 -0.36 8.94
C ILE A 87 4.87 0.30 7.88
N GLN A 88 5.60 1.34 8.26
CA GLN A 88 6.63 1.96 7.43
C GLN A 88 7.94 1.20 7.59
N GLY A 89 8.55 0.78 6.49
CA GLY A 89 9.82 0.07 6.49
C GLY A 89 10.98 0.93 6.98
N VAL A 90 11.95 0.31 7.64
CA VAL A 90 13.16 0.98 8.16
C VAL A 90 14.43 0.31 7.63
N GLY A 91 15.54 1.06 7.59
CA GLY A 91 16.84 0.54 7.17
C GLY A 91 16.81 0.10 5.71
N PHE A 92 17.01 -1.20 5.43
CA PHE A 92 16.98 -1.73 4.06
C PHE A 92 15.61 -1.61 3.38
N TYR A 93 14.53 -1.42 4.16
CA TYR A 93 13.16 -1.32 3.64
C TYR A 93 12.61 0.12 3.66
N GLU A 94 13.48 1.12 3.82
CA GLU A 94 13.08 2.52 3.72
C GLU A 94 12.42 2.79 2.36
N GLY A 95 11.38 3.64 2.34
CA GLY A 95 10.57 3.88 1.13
C GLY A 95 9.52 2.79 0.81
N SER A 96 9.30 1.81 1.71
CA SER A 96 8.24 0.80 1.57
C SER A 96 7.21 0.88 2.69
N TYR A 97 5.96 0.54 2.39
CA TYR A 97 4.87 0.47 3.37
C TYR A 97 4.16 -0.89 3.32
N ILE A 98 3.75 -1.41 4.47
CA ILE A 98 2.85 -2.57 4.56
C ILE A 98 1.51 -2.10 5.13
N LEU A 99 0.44 -2.28 4.36
CA LEU A 99 -0.94 -2.13 4.82
C LEU A 99 -1.46 -3.51 5.23
N ILE A 100 -1.79 -3.67 6.51
CA ILE A 100 -2.39 -4.90 7.04
C ILE A 100 -3.90 -4.68 7.14
N LEU A 101 -4.70 -5.41 6.38
CA LEU A 101 -6.17 -5.31 6.44
C LEU A 101 -6.77 -6.18 7.56
N LYS A 102 -7.99 -5.83 8.00
CA LYS A 102 -8.76 -6.55 9.03
C LYS A 102 -9.03 -8.03 8.73
N HIS A 103 -8.90 -8.44 7.47
CA HIS A 103 -9.19 -9.80 7.00
C HIS A 103 -7.92 -10.64 6.76
N ASN A 104 -6.78 -10.26 7.36
CA ASN A 104 -5.46 -10.87 7.17
C ASN A 104 -4.92 -10.84 5.71
N ILE A 105 -5.46 -9.94 4.89
CA ILE A 105 -4.87 -9.60 3.59
C ILE A 105 -3.87 -8.49 3.83
N MET A 106 -2.63 -8.69 3.42
CA MET A 106 -1.55 -7.71 3.52
C MET A 106 -1.22 -7.19 2.14
N TYR A 107 -1.11 -5.88 2.00
CA TYR A 107 -0.62 -5.22 0.80
C TYR A 107 0.73 -4.59 1.14
N ARG A 108 1.78 -4.97 0.43
CA ARG A 108 3.08 -4.32 0.55
C ARG A 108 3.28 -3.41 -0.64
N PHE A 109 3.44 -2.13 -0.37
CA PHE A 109 3.81 -1.10 -1.31
C PHE A 109 5.32 -0.95 -1.27
N ILE A 110 5.95 -1.14 -2.42
CA ILE A 110 7.38 -0.99 -2.62
C ILE A 110 7.51 0.03 -3.73
N VAL A 111 8.29 1.08 -3.51
CA VAL A 111 8.64 1.99 -4.57
C VAL A 111 10.06 1.67 -5.01
N GLU A 112 10.26 1.49 -6.31
CA GLU A 112 11.54 1.10 -6.89
C GLU A 112 12.21 2.34 -7.52
N GLU A 113 13.45 2.63 -7.09
CA GLU A 113 14.36 3.64 -7.68
C GLU A 113 14.94 3.19 -9.03
#